data_AF-A0A1A6B083-F1
#
_entry.id   AF-A0A1A6B083-F1
#
_cell.length_a   1.000
_cell.length_b   1.000
_cell.length_c   1.000
_cell.angle_alpha   90.00
_cell.angle_beta   90.00
_cell.angle_gamma   90.00
#
_symmetry.space_group_name_H-M   'P 1'
#
loop_
_entity.id
_entity.type
_entity.pdbx_description
1 polymer ?
#
loop_
_entity_poly.entity_id
_entity_poly.type
_entity_poly.pdbx_seq_one_letter_code
_entity_poly.pdbx_strand_id
1 'polypeptide(L)'
;MFKKISKFIVTAVVCGLLFVGKNCYAAENYKIWNSDATSNVGNNKTWTISFNKNIDINSAKNSIKVYKQDNNQSVAVNVVSSKSDAVQVSPQNLYTSGEKYVLVIDNNLKSTDGKQLNEGVKYNFTVDGQNSSNGEMSIENYTQYYNAVKDALSNYEDTLVLNITNYDRSTYNLGVIDKILKDNPNLRDWYSSAGSNVESSSFTKMTINFKYDDTKQNLIAKENAIQQKVDQVVNSVTTPQMKDYEKELALHDYVVNNTEYDQRAVTGNMPNDSYTAYGVLVNKTAVCQGYADAMDRLLAAADIECKMVIGQGNDGDGWISHAWNIVKIQGQYYQVDSTWDDPVTNDGSKLLSHSYFNITDSQIAKNHEWDKSDYPECNSTDYSFSKLGVTEKDKYGNDIKVVDNYNDFYNALKNYVISQRQSFSIKILNYNSTNYNVPKNLKQIVTKYNIYGDYNLTYYSDEISGAEVFTIVKS
;
A
#
# COMPACT_ATOMS: atom_id res chain seq x y z
N MET A 1 -1.46 61.21 -59.24
CA MET A 1 -2.93 61.40 -59.34
C MET A 1 -3.60 60.15 -58.80
N PHE A 2 -4.14 60.18 -57.57
CA PHE A 2 -5.58 60.39 -57.25
C PHE A 2 -6.46 59.31 -57.92
N LYS A 3 -7.21 58.43 -57.22
CA LYS A 3 -8.05 58.62 -56.02
C LYS A 3 -8.23 57.32 -55.19
N LYS A 4 -8.43 57.55 -53.89
CA LYS A 4 -8.99 56.68 -52.84
C LYS A 4 -10.35 56.04 -53.21
N ILE A 5 -10.73 54.97 -52.50
CA ILE A 5 -11.94 54.78 -51.64
C ILE A 5 -11.87 53.34 -51.08
N SER A 6 -11.62 53.12 -49.78
CA SER A 6 -12.61 52.87 -48.70
C SER A 6 -13.45 51.59 -48.92
N LYS A 7 -13.81 50.71 -47.97
CA LYS A 7 -13.65 50.54 -46.52
C LYS A 7 -14.49 49.27 -46.20
N PHE A 8 -14.30 48.69 -45.01
CA PHE A 8 -15.22 47.77 -44.31
C PHE A 8 -15.20 46.26 -44.61
N ILE A 9 -14.70 45.55 -43.60
CA ILE A 9 -15.13 44.23 -43.14
C ILE A 9 -16.51 44.38 -42.47
N VAL A 10 -17.49 43.54 -42.82
CA VAL A 10 -18.53 43.02 -41.89
C VAL A 10 -18.88 41.59 -42.32
N THR A 11 -19.02 40.75 -41.29
CA THR A 11 -19.04 39.30 -41.21
C THR A 11 -20.40 38.64 -41.56
N ALA A 12 -20.31 37.34 -41.92
CA ALA A 12 -21.07 36.21 -41.36
C ALA A 12 -22.23 35.56 -42.15
N VAL A 13 -22.31 34.24 -41.87
CA VAL A 13 -23.39 33.24 -42.04
C VAL A 13 -23.34 32.48 -43.38
N VAL A 14 -22.79 31.26 -43.47
CA VAL A 14 -23.15 29.93 -42.89
C VAL A 14 -24.18 29.17 -43.74
N CYS A 15 -23.92 27.85 -43.86
CA CYS A 15 -24.66 26.76 -44.52
C CYS A 15 -24.50 26.70 -46.04
N GLY A 16 -24.11 25.59 -46.65
CA GLY A 16 -23.76 24.25 -46.18
C GLY A 16 -23.64 23.35 -47.42
N LEU A 17 -22.92 22.23 -47.33
CA LEU A 17 -23.30 20.97 -47.95
C LEU A 17 -22.29 19.88 -47.61
N LEU A 18 -22.89 18.76 -47.23
CA LEU A 18 -22.34 17.45 -46.93
C LEU A 18 -21.37 16.95 -48.01
N PHE A 19 -20.23 16.42 -47.58
CA PHE A 19 -19.64 15.25 -48.22
C PHE A 19 -19.39 14.18 -47.17
N VAL A 20 -20.14 13.09 -47.30
CA VAL A 20 -19.84 11.78 -46.72
C VAL A 20 -18.56 11.31 -47.40
N GLY A 21 -17.49 11.21 -46.63
CA GLY A 21 -16.21 10.69 -47.09
C GLY A 21 -15.57 9.92 -45.95
N LYS A 22 -15.53 8.59 -46.10
CA LYS A 22 -14.68 7.71 -45.31
C LYS A 22 -13.25 8.26 -45.35
N ASN A 23 -12.76 8.81 -44.25
CA ASN A 23 -11.32 9.00 -44.09
C ASN A 23 -10.72 7.63 -43.79
N CYS A 24 -10.28 6.96 -44.85
CA CYS A 24 -9.25 5.94 -44.77
C CYS A 24 -7.99 6.61 -44.21
N TYR A 25 -7.68 6.32 -42.96
CA TYR A 25 -6.33 6.57 -42.45
C TYR A 25 -5.39 5.59 -43.16
N ALA A 26 -4.25 6.11 -43.63
CA ALA A 26 -3.17 5.30 -44.14
C ALA A 26 -2.87 4.15 -43.17
N ALA A 27 -2.64 2.95 -43.71
CA ALA A 27 -2.31 1.77 -42.94
C ALA A 27 -0.95 1.97 -42.25
N GLU A 28 -0.96 2.56 -41.07
CA GLU A 28 0.17 2.50 -40.15
C GLU A 28 0.31 1.03 -39.72
N ASN A 29 1.47 0.44 -40.01
CA ASN A 29 1.79 -0.96 -39.69
C ASN A 29 1.92 -1.12 -38.17
N TYR A 30 0.80 -1.29 -37.47
CA TYR A 30 0.77 -1.70 -36.08
C TYR A 30 0.62 -3.20 -35.97
N LYS A 31 1.41 -3.81 -35.08
CA LYS A 31 1.16 -5.17 -34.62
C LYS A 31 -0.03 -5.17 -33.68
N ILE A 32 -1.10 -5.85 -34.06
CA ILE A 32 -2.25 -6.08 -33.18
C ILE A 32 -1.91 -7.24 -32.25
N TRP A 33 -1.82 -6.98 -30.96
CA TRP A 33 -1.47 -8.02 -29.97
C TRP A 33 -2.66 -8.87 -29.54
N ASN A 34 -3.88 -8.40 -29.74
CA ASN A 34 -5.11 -9.17 -29.55
C ASN A 34 -6.17 -8.79 -30.59
N SER A 35 -6.38 -9.65 -31.58
CA SER A 35 -7.34 -9.38 -32.66
C SER A 35 -8.78 -9.69 -32.28
N ASP A 36 -9.05 -10.68 -31.41
CA ASP A 36 -10.41 -11.22 -31.23
C ASP A 36 -10.80 -11.61 -29.80
N ALA A 37 -9.94 -11.35 -28.81
CA ALA A 37 -10.21 -11.61 -27.39
C ALA A 37 -10.29 -10.28 -26.64
N THR A 38 -11.51 -9.79 -26.41
CA THR A 38 -11.77 -8.64 -25.54
C THR A 38 -11.43 -9.05 -24.12
N SER A 39 -10.24 -8.66 -23.63
CA SER A 39 -10.01 -8.66 -22.19
C SER A 39 -10.97 -7.64 -21.59
N ASN A 40 -11.97 -8.16 -20.89
CA ASN A 40 -12.90 -7.43 -20.05
C ASN A 40 -12.12 -6.83 -18.88
N VAL A 41 -12.20 -5.51 -18.73
CA VAL A 41 -11.48 -4.77 -17.70
C VAL A 41 -12.39 -3.76 -17.01
N GLY A 42 -12.13 -3.50 -15.74
CA GLY A 42 -12.80 -2.44 -14.99
C GLY A 42 -12.59 -1.04 -15.61
N ASN A 43 -13.49 -0.11 -15.30
CA ASN A 43 -13.44 1.26 -15.83
C ASN A 43 -12.25 2.09 -15.31
N ASN A 44 -11.58 1.65 -14.25
CA ASN A 44 -10.37 2.23 -13.67
C ASN A 44 -9.09 1.47 -14.09
N LYS A 45 -9.16 0.61 -15.11
CA LYS A 45 -8.04 -0.27 -15.48
C LYS A 45 -6.73 0.49 -15.70
N THR A 46 -5.73 0.15 -14.88
CA THR A 46 -4.33 0.51 -15.10
C THR A 46 -3.60 -0.60 -15.84
N TRP A 47 -2.82 -0.22 -16.86
CA TRP A 47 -1.98 -1.10 -17.66
C TRP A 47 -0.53 -0.98 -17.20
N THR A 48 0.17 -2.11 -17.08
CA THR A 48 1.63 -2.12 -16.98
C THR A 48 2.18 -2.62 -18.31
N ILE A 49 3.02 -1.81 -18.96
CA ILE A 49 3.62 -2.12 -20.26
C ILE A 49 5.12 -2.27 -20.04
N SER A 50 5.63 -3.48 -20.26
CA SER A 50 7.05 -3.80 -20.16
C SER A 50 7.71 -3.81 -21.54
N PHE A 51 8.95 -3.35 -21.57
CA PHE A 51 9.79 -3.27 -22.76
C PHE A 51 11.08 -4.05 -22.53
N ASN A 52 11.76 -4.42 -23.61
CA ASN A 52 13.05 -5.11 -23.53
C ASN A 52 14.24 -4.17 -23.25
N LYS A 53 13.96 -2.89 -23.00
CA LYS A 53 14.93 -1.81 -22.82
C LYS A 53 14.37 -0.73 -21.92
N ASN A 54 15.27 0.01 -21.29
CA ASN A 54 14.90 1.18 -20.51
C ASN A 54 14.25 2.26 -21.38
N ILE A 55 13.21 2.92 -20.89
CA ILE A 55 12.33 3.80 -21.67
C ILE A 55 12.53 5.27 -21.30
N ASP A 56 12.55 6.13 -22.31
CA ASP A 56 12.42 7.57 -22.11
C ASP A 56 10.96 7.91 -21.79
N ILE A 57 10.70 8.31 -20.54
CA ILE A 57 9.35 8.61 -20.06
C ILE A 57 8.67 9.77 -20.81
N ASN A 58 9.44 10.76 -21.29
CA ASN A 58 8.89 11.86 -22.07
C ASN A 58 8.50 11.38 -23.47
N SER A 59 9.30 10.47 -24.05
CA SER A 59 8.90 9.79 -25.28
C SER A 59 7.63 8.96 -25.05
N ALA A 60 7.57 8.17 -23.98
CA ALA A 60 6.41 7.33 -23.68
C ALA A 60 5.11 8.14 -23.52
N LYS A 61 5.15 9.28 -22.83
CA LYS A 61 4.00 10.21 -22.69
C LYS A 61 3.46 10.72 -24.02
N ASN A 62 4.31 10.85 -25.03
CA ASN A 62 3.92 11.30 -26.37
C ASN A 62 3.49 10.16 -27.30
N SER A 63 3.99 8.95 -27.05
CA SER A 63 3.83 7.78 -27.91
C SER A 63 2.74 6.82 -27.46
N ILE A 64 2.28 6.90 -26.21
CA ILE A 64 1.26 6.00 -25.66
C ILE A 64 -0.06 6.74 -25.52
N LYS A 65 -1.10 6.21 -26.17
CA LYS A 65 -2.42 6.84 -26.25
C LYS A 65 -3.52 5.79 -26.12
N VAL A 66 -4.70 6.23 -25.70
CA VAL A 66 -5.90 5.39 -25.66
C VAL A 66 -7.02 6.09 -26.44
N TYR A 67 -7.72 5.34 -27.27
CA TYR A 67 -8.83 5.85 -28.08
C TYR A 67 -10.08 4.99 -27.91
N LYS A 68 -11.27 5.61 -28.02
CA LYS A 68 -12.52 4.89 -28.26
C LYS A 68 -12.56 4.35 -29.69
N GLN A 69 -12.99 3.11 -29.90
CA GLN A 69 -12.98 2.47 -31.22
C GLN A 69 -14.11 2.93 -32.15
N ASP A 70 -15.23 3.42 -31.61
CA ASP A 70 -16.42 3.83 -32.37
C ASP A 70 -16.18 5.12 -33.19
N ASN A 71 -15.48 6.08 -32.59
CA ASN A 71 -15.34 7.44 -33.10
C ASN A 71 -13.90 7.97 -33.07
N ASN A 72 -12.92 7.15 -32.66
CA ASN A 72 -11.51 7.52 -32.49
C ASN A 72 -11.28 8.70 -31.53
N GLN A 73 -12.19 8.95 -30.57
CA GLN A 73 -12.00 9.97 -29.56
C GLN A 73 -10.85 9.58 -28.63
N SER A 74 -9.89 10.51 -28.46
CA SER A 74 -8.79 10.34 -27.52
C SER A 74 -9.28 10.33 -26.07
N VAL A 75 -8.73 9.43 -25.28
CA VAL A 75 -8.89 9.38 -23.82
C VAL A 75 -7.64 9.95 -23.17
N ALA A 76 -7.81 10.84 -22.22
CA ALA A 76 -6.68 11.37 -21.46
C ALA A 76 -6.18 10.31 -20.48
N VAL A 77 -4.87 10.05 -20.49
CA VAL A 77 -4.21 9.03 -19.68
C VAL A 77 -3.00 9.60 -18.96
N ASN A 78 -2.73 9.07 -17.78
CA ASN A 78 -1.48 9.28 -17.06
C ASN A 78 -0.50 8.19 -17.50
N VAL A 79 0.70 8.60 -17.90
CA VAL A 79 1.81 7.68 -18.21
C VAL A 79 2.94 7.98 -17.25
N VAL A 80 3.19 7.03 -16.35
CA VAL A 80 4.22 7.14 -15.30
C VAL A 80 5.22 5.99 -15.42
N SER A 81 6.47 6.23 -15.04
CA SER A 81 7.47 5.16 -14.99
C SER A 81 7.11 4.24 -13.84
N SER A 82 7.02 2.94 -14.09
CA SER A 82 6.87 1.94 -13.02
C SER A 82 8.17 1.22 -12.72
N LYS A 83 8.97 0.95 -13.77
CA LYS A 83 10.37 0.48 -13.69
C LYS A 83 11.18 1.22 -14.76
N SER A 84 12.49 0.96 -14.85
CA SER A 84 13.31 1.58 -15.90
C SER A 84 12.88 1.15 -17.30
N ASP A 85 12.38 -0.07 -17.44
CA ASP A 85 11.93 -0.72 -18.68
C ASP A 85 10.40 -0.92 -18.75
N ALA A 86 9.64 -0.28 -17.87
CA ALA A 86 8.19 -0.40 -17.85
C ALA A 86 7.49 0.91 -17.48
N VAL A 87 6.29 1.09 -18.03
CA VAL A 87 5.43 2.22 -17.73
C VAL A 87 4.07 1.74 -17.27
N GLN A 88 3.46 2.50 -16.36
CA GLN A 88 2.06 2.38 -16.01
C GLN A 88 1.23 3.40 -16.77
N VAL A 89 0.09 2.95 -17.29
CA VAL A 89 -0.86 3.76 -18.05
C VAL A 89 -2.23 3.65 -17.38
N SER A 90 -2.71 4.74 -16.82
CA SER A 90 -4.03 4.80 -16.17
C SER A 90 -4.90 5.89 -16.78
N PRO A 91 -6.23 5.71 -16.82
CA PRO A 91 -7.14 6.77 -17.25
C PRO A 91 -7.06 7.99 -16.32
N GLN A 92 -7.03 9.21 -16.86
CA GLN A 92 -7.22 10.43 -16.05
C GLN A 92 -8.67 10.56 -15.55
N ASN A 93 -9.62 10.09 -16.36
CA ASN A 93 -11.02 9.96 -16.02
C ASN A 93 -11.45 8.54 -16.39
N LEU A 94 -12.29 7.92 -15.55
CA LEU A 94 -12.79 6.56 -15.76
C LEU A 94 -13.21 6.32 -17.21
N TYR A 95 -12.86 5.15 -17.74
CA TYR A 95 -13.37 4.74 -19.03
C TYR A 95 -14.90 4.57 -18.96
N THR A 96 -15.56 4.77 -20.10
CA THR A 96 -17.00 4.56 -20.25
C THR A 96 -17.26 3.06 -20.30
N SER A 97 -18.09 2.55 -19.39
CA SER A 97 -18.49 1.15 -19.35
C SER A 97 -19.19 0.70 -20.63
N GLY A 98 -18.93 -0.53 -21.06
CA GLY A 98 -19.48 -1.11 -22.29
C GLY A 98 -18.84 -0.62 -23.58
N GLU A 99 -18.01 0.42 -23.50
CA GLU A 99 -17.30 0.94 -24.65
C GLU A 99 -16.04 0.13 -24.95
N LYS A 100 -15.69 0.13 -26.22
CA LYS A 100 -14.48 -0.51 -26.72
C LYS A 100 -13.39 0.52 -26.92
N TYR A 101 -12.20 0.18 -26.44
CA TYR A 101 -11.04 1.04 -26.49
C TYR A 101 -9.87 0.32 -27.17
N VAL A 102 -8.92 1.12 -27.64
CA VAL A 102 -7.63 0.65 -28.13
C VAL A 102 -6.53 1.44 -27.44
N LEU A 103 -5.63 0.72 -26.78
CA LEU A 103 -4.34 1.24 -26.34
C LEU A 103 -3.37 1.15 -27.52
N VAL A 104 -2.72 2.27 -27.82
CA VAL A 104 -1.81 2.43 -28.95
C VAL A 104 -0.44 2.83 -28.41
N ILE A 105 0.59 2.13 -28.86
CA ILE A 105 2.00 2.48 -28.66
C ILE A 105 2.59 2.77 -30.03
N ASP A 106 2.88 4.03 -30.28
CA ASP A 106 3.49 4.50 -31.53
C ASP A 106 4.95 4.01 -31.63
N ASN A 107 5.40 3.67 -32.83
CA ASN A 107 6.78 3.22 -33.08
C ASN A 107 7.84 4.32 -32.83
N ASN A 108 7.41 5.58 -32.70
CA ASN A 108 8.28 6.69 -32.35
C ASN A 108 8.71 6.67 -30.87
N LEU A 109 8.17 5.76 -30.05
CA LEU A 109 8.61 5.52 -28.67
C LEU A 109 10.11 5.22 -28.63
N LYS A 110 10.84 5.88 -27.74
CA LYS A 110 12.29 5.74 -27.60
C LYS A 110 12.70 5.11 -26.28
N SER A 111 13.72 4.27 -26.34
CA SER A 111 14.52 3.89 -25.18
C SER A 111 15.45 5.02 -24.74
N THR A 112 16.00 4.92 -23.53
CA THR A 112 16.95 5.91 -22.98
C THR A 112 18.26 5.99 -23.79
N ASP A 113 18.60 4.95 -24.55
CA ASP A 113 19.71 4.95 -25.52
C ASP A 113 19.33 5.56 -26.89
N GLY A 114 18.12 6.11 -27.02
CA GLY A 114 17.62 6.83 -28.20
C GLY A 114 17.07 5.95 -29.32
N LYS A 115 17.04 4.62 -29.16
CA LYS A 115 16.50 3.70 -30.17
C LYS A 115 14.98 3.69 -30.16
N GLN A 116 14.39 3.66 -31.36
CA GLN A 116 12.94 3.60 -31.53
C GLN A 116 12.40 2.18 -31.42
N LEU A 117 11.11 2.07 -31.07
CA LEU A 117 10.38 0.82 -31.09
C LEU A 117 10.26 0.32 -32.54
N ASN A 118 10.65 -0.94 -32.78
CA ASN A 118 10.74 -1.50 -34.14
C ASN A 118 9.40 -1.45 -34.89
N GLU A 119 8.30 -1.65 -34.18
CA GLU A 119 6.95 -1.68 -34.75
C GLU A 119 5.97 -1.17 -33.69
N GLY A 120 4.99 -0.37 -34.10
CA GLY A 120 3.95 0.12 -33.20
C GLY A 120 3.04 -1.03 -32.76
N VAL A 121 2.42 -0.90 -31.59
CA VAL A 121 1.53 -1.92 -31.04
C VAL A 121 0.14 -1.37 -30.80
N LYS A 122 -0.87 -2.17 -31.10
CA LYS A 122 -2.26 -1.93 -30.69
C LYS A 122 -2.75 -3.07 -29.80
N TYR A 123 -3.42 -2.68 -28.73
CA TYR A 123 -4.08 -3.60 -27.81
C TYR A 123 -5.53 -3.16 -27.62
N ASN A 124 -6.47 -3.97 -28.06
CA ASN A 124 -7.90 -3.70 -27.94
C ASN A 124 -8.42 -4.15 -26.57
N PHE A 125 -9.33 -3.41 -25.97
CA PHE A 125 -9.99 -3.85 -24.74
C PHE A 125 -11.43 -3.40 -24.71
N THR A 126 -12.27 -4.14 -23.99
CA THR A 126 -13.64 -3.72 -23.70
C THR A 126 -13.69 -3.42 -22.23
N VAL A 127 -14.14 -2.21 -21.92
CA VAL A 127 -14.45 -1.88 -20.54
C VAL A 127 -15.76 -2.56 -20.24
N ASP A 128 -15.79 -3.34 -19.16
CA ASP A 128 -16.93 -4.17 -18.85
C ASP A 128 -18.24 -3.41 -19.06
N GLY A 129 -19.06 -4.00 -19.91
CA GLY A 129 -20.41 -3.54 -20.19
C GLY A 129 -21.22 -3.64 -18.91
N GLN A 130 -21.27 -2.54 -18.17
CA GLN A 130 -22.44 -2.25 -17.37
C GLN A 130 -23.62 -2.27 -18.35
N ASN A 131 -24.42 -3.35 -18.37
CA ASN A 131 -25.73 -3.36 -19.04
C ASN A 131 -26.69 -2.42 -18.29
N SER A 132 -26.28 -1.18 -18.05
CA SER A 132 -27.02 -0.16 -17.33
C SER A 132 -27.92 0.59 -18.30
N SER A 133 -28.96 -0.09 -18.78
CA SER A 133 -30.22 0.60 -18.96
C SER A 133 -30.81 0.81 -17.56
N ASN A 134 -30.66 2.02 -17.01
CA ASN A 134 -31.16 2.48 -15.70
C ASN A 134 -30.38 2.07 -14.42
N GLY A 135 -29.10 1.68 -14.51
CA GLY A 135 -28.30 1.34 -13.33
C GLY A 135 -28.56 -0.06 -12.76
N GLU A 136 -29.16 -0.95 -13.55
CA GLU A 136 -29.41 -2.36 -13.20
C GLU A 136 -28.46 -3.28 -13.98
N MET A 137 -27.82 -4.25 -13.32
CA MET A 137 -26.84 -5.15 -13.93
C MET A 137 -27.39 -6.57 -14.08
N SER A 138 -27.32 -7.15 -15.29
CA SER A 138 -27.73 -8.55 -15.50
C SER A 138 -26.68 -9.54 -14.98
N ILE A 139 -27.13 -10.54 -14.21
CA ILE A 139 -26.29 -11.57 -13.59
C ILE A 139 -26.78 -12.96 -14.00
N GLU A 140 -25.89 -13.74 -14.62
CA GLU A 140 -26.14 -15.08 -15.13
C GLU A 140 -25.48 -16.18 -14.28
N ASN A 141 -24.47 -15.81 -13.51
CA ASN A 141 -23.72 -16.76 -12.68
C ASN A 141 -23.11 -16.08 -11.44
N TYR A 142 -22.63 -16.90 -10.51
CA TYR A 142 -22.03 -16.45 -9.26
C TYR A 142 -20.75 -15.62 -9.45
N THR A 143 -19.94 -15.89 -10.48
CA THR A 143 -18.73 -15.10 -10.74
C THR A 143 -19.06 -13.66 -11.09
N GLN A 144 -20.08 -13.44 -11.94
CA GLN A 144 -20.59 -12.10 -12.24
C GLN A 144 -21.15 -11.42 -10.99
N TYR A 145 -21.87 -12.15 -10.14
CA TYR A 145 -22.38 -11.63 -8.87
C TYR A 145 -21.25 -11.16 -7.95
N TYR A 146 -20.25 -12.02 -7.73
CA TYR A 146 -19.07 -11.71 -6.91
C TYR A 146 -18.35 -10.46 -7.42
N ASN A 147 -18.06 -10.40 -8.72
CA ASN A 147 -17.37 -9.26 -9.31
C ASN A 147 -18.20 -7.97 -9.24
N ALA A 148 -19.51 -8.04 -9.49
CA ALA A 148 -20.39 -6.89 -9.38
C ALA A 148 -20.41 -6.28 -7.97
N VAL A 149 -20.50 -7.14 -6.94
CA VAL A 149 -20.45 -6.69 -5.54
C VAL A 149 -19.07 -6.15 -5.18
N LYS A 150 -17.99 -6.80 -5.63
CA LYS A 150 -16.61 -6.35 -5.42
C LYS A 150 -16.36 -4.98 -6.06
N ASP A 151 -16.81 -4.78 -7.28
CA ASP A 151 -16.67 -3.51 -7.99
C ASP A 151 -17.48 -2.41 -7.31
N ALA A 152 -18.70 -2.70 -6.85
CA ALA A 152 -19.50 -1.74 -6.09
C ALA A 152 -18.82 -1.30 -4.79
N LEU A 153 -18.24 -2.24 -4.04
CA LEU A 153 -17.46 -1.96 -2.83
C LEU A 153 -16.20 -1.13 -3.14
N SER A 154 -15.49 -1.50 -4.20
CA SER A 154 -14.25 -0.82 -4.61
C SER A 154 -14.47 0.63 -5.07
N ASN A 155 -15.70 0.94 -5.51
CA ASN A 155 -16.10 2.28 -5.93
C ASN A 155 -16.92 3.02 -4.87
N TYR A 156 -17.10 2.45 -3.68
CA TYR A 156 -17.95 2.99 -2.62
C TYR A 156 -19.37 3.34 -3.11
N GLU A 157 -19.98 2.47 -3.92
CA GLU A 157 -21.34 2.68 -4.40
C GLU A 157 -22.35 2.54 -3.26
N ASP A 158 -23.27 3.48 -3.13
CA ASP A 158 -24.34 3.43 -2.12
C ASP A 158 -25.38 2.35 -2.44
N THR A 159 -25.56 2.04 -3.73
CA THR A 159 -26.57 1.10 -4.21
C THR A 159 -26.09 0.33 -5.43
N LEU A 160 -26.30 -0.98 -5.43
CA LEU A 160 -26.11 -1.87 -6.56
C LEU A 160 -27.43 -2.59 -6.87
N VAL A 161 -27.90 -2.49 -8.11
CA VAL A 161 -29.12 -3.15 -8.56
C VAL A 161 -28.77 -4.26 -9.55
N LEU A 162 -29.24 -5.47 -9.29
CA LEU A 162 -28.88 -6.68 -10.02
C LEU A 162 -30.13 -7.40 -10.53
N ASN A 163 -30.13 -7.81 -11.79
CA ASN A 163 -31.16 -8.60 -12.43
C ASN A 163 -30.62 -10.03 -12.61
N ILE A 164 -30.97 -10.91 -11.67
CA ILE A 164 -30.39 -12.24 -11.53
C ILE A 164 -31.29 -13.28 -12.21
N THR A 165 -30.71 -14.01 -13.16
CA THR A 165 -31.35 -15.19 -13.76
C THR A 165 -31.13 -16.43 -12.89
N ASN A 166 -32.14 -17.30 -12.77
CA ASN A 166 -32.10 -18.49 -11.92
C ASN A 166 -31.68 -18.19 -10.46
N TYR A 167 -32.26 -17.14 -9.86
CA TYR A 167 -31.93 -16.73 -8.51
C TYR A 167 -32.15 -17.87 -7.49
N ASP A 168 -31.08 -18.19 -6.78
CA ASP A 168 -31.09 -19.01 -5.59
C ASP A 168 -30.57 -18.19 -4.40
N ARG A 169 -31.36 -18.12 -3.32
CA ARG A 169 -31.02 -17.34 -2.12
C ARG A 169 -29.78 -17.87 -1.40
N SER A 170 -29.50 -19.18 -1.51
CA SER A 170 -28.30 -19.75 -0.88
C SER A 170 -27.01 -19.37 -1.61
N THR A 171 -27.12 -19.06 -2.91
CA THR A 171 -26.02 -18.63 -3.77
C THR A 171 -25.86 -17.10 -3.81
N TYR A 172 -26.95 -16.37 -4.01
CA TYR A 172 -26.95 -14.91 -4.19
C TYR A 172 -27.43 -14.21 -2.92
N ASN A 173 -26.54 -14.16 -1.93
CA ASN A 173 -26.76 -13.47 -0.66
C ASN A 173 -25.53 -12.65 -0.25
N LEU A 174 -25.73 -11.80 0.76
CA LEU A 174 -24.72 -10.86 1.24
C LEU A 174 -23.50 -11.50 1.90
N GLY A 175 -23.47 -12.81 2.15
CA GLY A 175 -22.27 -13.51 2.61
C GLY A 175 -21.11 -13.44 1.61
N VAL A 176 -21.40 -13.08 0.34
CA VAL A 176 -20.36 -12.74 -0.64
C VAL A 176 -19.50 -11.55 -0.21
N ILE A 177 -20.06 -10.60 0.55
CA ILE A 177 -19.34 -9.41 1.01
C ILE A 177 -18.25 -9.83 1.98
N ASP A 178 -18.56 -10.69 2.97
CA ASP A 178 -17.55 -11.19 3.92
C ASP A 178 -16.40 -11.90 3.21
N LYS A 179 -16.71 -12.65 2.15
CA LYS A 179 -15.70 -13.28 1.31
C LYS A 179 -14.84 -12.24 0.57
N ILE A 180 -15.47 -11.24 -0.05
CA ILE A 180 -14.75 -10.17 -0.75
C ILE A 180 -13.84 -9.40 0.20
N LEU A 181 -14.31 -9.06 1.40
CA LEU A 181 -13.53 -8.34 2.40
C LEU A 181 -12.39 -9.19 2.98
N LYS A 182 -12.58 -10.51 3.12
CA LYS A 182 -11.49 -11.44 3.48
C LYS A 182 -10.42 -11.50 2.38
N ASP A 183 -10.84 -11.54 1.12
CA ASP A 183 -9.93 -11.60 -0.04
C ASP A 183 -9.28 -10.24 -0.36
N ASN A 184 -9.86 -9.12 0.09
CA ASN A 184 -9.42 -7.74 -0.20
C ASN A 184 -9.56 -6.90 1.08
N PRO A 185 -8.64 -7.06 2.06
CA PRO A 185 -8.76 -6.41 3.38
C PRO A 185 -8.88 -4.88 3.31
N ASN A 186 -8.24 -4.24 2.34
CA ASN A 186 -8.32 -2.79 2.10
C ASN A 186 -9.75 -2.27 1.83
N LEU A 187 -10.67 -3.14 1.37
CA LEU A 187 -12.08 -2.75 1.16
C LEU A 187 -12.88 -2.69 2.46
N ARG A 188 -12.32 -3.20 3.57
CA ARG A 188 -12.96 -3.20 4.89
C ARG A 188 -12.88 -1.83 5.57
N ASP A 189 -11.85 -1.05 5.26
CA ASP A 189 -11.45 0.19 5.95
C ASP A 189 -12.59 1.15 6.28
N TRP A 190 -13.55 1.29 5.36
CA TRP A 190 -14.66 2.23 5.50
C TRP A 190 -16.05 1.59 5.31
N TYR A 191 -16.11 0.26 5.14
CA TYR A 191 -17.37 -0.47 4.99
C TYR A 191 -18.00 -0.74 6.36
N SER A 192 -19.24 -0.30 6.55
CA SER A 192 -19.96 -0.51 7.82
C SER A 192 -20.98 -1.65 7.71
N SER A 193 -21.82 -1.68 6.67
CA SER A 193 -22.84 -2.72 6.50
C SER A 193 -23.46 -2.70 5.10
N ALA A 194 -24.21 -3.75 4.76
CA ALA A 194 -25.07 -3.77 3.59
C ALA A 194 -26.43 -4.42 3.91
N GLY A 195 -27.47 -3.98 3.21
CA GLY A 195 -28.80 -4.57 3.26
C GLY A 195 -29.33 -4.83 1.85
N SER A 196 -29.96 -5.99 1.63
CA SER A 196 -30.52 -6.35 0.33
C SER A 196 -32.04 -6.46 0.36
N ASN A 197 -32.69 -5.96 -0.68
CA ASN A 197 -34.08 -6.24 -1.01
C ASN A 197 -34.14 -7.08 -2.30
N VAL A 198 -35.10 -8.01 -2.37
CA VAL A 198 -35.29 -8.89 -3.52
C VAL A 198 -36.74 -8.82 -3.97
N GLU A 199 -36.95 -8.50 -5.25
CA GLU A 199 -38.25 -8.38 -5.89
C GLU A 199 -38.39 -9.40 -7.02
N SER A 200 -39.53 -10.09 -7.05
CA SER A 200 -39.83 -11.08 -8.11
C SER A 200 -40.41 -10.38 -9.34
N SER A 201 -39.72 -10.47 -10.47
CA SER A 201 -40.21 -10.04 -11.79
C SER A 201 -39.96 -11.14 -12.84
N SER A 202 -39.90 -10.82 -14.14
CA SER A 202 -39.47 -11.76 -15.19
C SER A 202 -38.04 -12.28 -15.01
N PHE A 203 -37.22 -11.53 -14.26
CA PHE A 203 -35.98 -11.92 -13.60
C PHE A 203 -36.08 -11.54 -12.12
N THR A 204 -35.24 -12.10 -11.25
CA THR A 204 -35.22 -11.66 -9.84
C THR A 204 -34.36 -10.41 -9.72
N LYS A 205 -34.97 -9.30 -9.31
CA LYS A 205 -34.27 -8.04 -9.08
C LYS A 205 -33.78 -7.98 -7.63
N MET A 206 -32.48 -7.84 -7.43
CA MET A 206 -31.86 -7.69 -6.12
C MET A 206 -31.23 -6.29 -6.02
N THR A 207 -31.64 -5.52 -5.02
CA THR A 207 -31.06 -4.21 -4.71
C THR A 207 -30.25 -4.33 -3.44
N ILE A 208 -28.95 -4.07 -3.51
CA ILE A 208 -28.04 -4.03 -2.36
C ILE A 208 -27.76 -2.57 -2.04
N ASN A 209 -27.99 -2.16 -0.81
CA ASN A 209 -27.66 -0.84 -0.30
C ASN A 209 -26.48 -0.98 0.66
N PHE A 210 -25.39 -0.27 0.37
CA PHE A 210 -24.19 -0.26 1.19
C PHE A 210 -24.23 0.94 2.14
N LYS A 211 -23.55 0.81 3.27
CA LYS A 211 -23.27 1.89 4.20
C LYS A 211 -21.77 1.96 4.43
N TYR A 212 -21.27 3.17 4.34
CA TYR A 212 -19.89 3.50 4.62
C TYR A 212 -19.82 4.57 5.71
N ASP A 213 -18.64 4.70 6.30
CA ASP A 213 -18.40 5.62 7.41
C ASP A 213 -18.24 7.09 6.98
N ASP A 214 -18.14 7.35 5.67
CA ASP A 214 -18.01 8.67 5.08
C ASP A 214 -18.67 8.70 3.68
N THR A 215 -18.72 9.87 3.06
CA THR A 215 -19.24 10.03 1.70
C THR A 215 -18.32 9.37 0.66
N LYS A 216 -18.90 8.79 -0.41
CA LYS A 216 -18.16 8.25 -1.56
C LYS A 216 -17.03 9.16 -2.04
N GLN A 217 -17.30 10.47 -2.17
CA GLN A 217 -16.30 11.44 -2.63
C GLN A 217 -15.10 11.54 -1.66
N ASN A 218 -15.36 11.57 -0.35
CA ASN A 218 -14.30 11.63 0.65
C ASN A 218 -13.48 10.34 0.68
N LEU A 219 -14.13 9.17 0.57
CA LEU A 219 -13.46 7.88 0.54
C LEU A 219 -12.55 7.73 -0.68
N ILE A 220 -13.03 8.12 -1.86
CA ILE A 220 -12.21 8.20 -3.08
C ILE A 220 -11.02 9.15 -2.88
N ALA A 221 -11.23 10.29 -2.23
CA ALA A 221 -10.14 11.23 -1.97
C ALA A 221 -9.09 10.65 -1.00
N LYS A 222 -9.52 9.94 0.05
CA LYS A 222 -8.63 9.25 1.00
C LYS A 222 -7.84 8.13 0.32
N GLU A 223 -8.49 7.28 -0.47
CA GLU A 223 -7.81 6.20 -1.21
C GLU A 223 -6.79 6.76 -2.22
N ASN A 224 -7.12 7.84 -2.93
CA ASN A 224 -6.16 8.52 -3.81
C ASN A 224 -4.96 9.10 -3.04
N ALA A 225 -5.19 9.67 -1.85
CA ALA A 225 -4.11 10.19 -1.01
C ALA A 225 -3.21 9.05 -0.48
N ILE A 226 -3.80 7.92 -0.09
CA ILE A 226 -3.06 6.70 0.27
C ILE A 226 -2.19 6.26 -0.90
N GLN A 227 -2.77 6.06 -2.09
CA GLN A 227 -2.01 5.58 -3.25
C GLN A 227 -0.87 6.52 -3.64
N GLN A 228 -1.11 7.84 -3.66
CA GLN A 228 -0.05 8.83 -3.90
C GLN A 228 1.09 8.72 -2.89
N LYS A 229 0.74 8.47 -1.62
CA LYS A 229 1.73 8.35 -0.56
C LYS A 229 2.49 7.02 -0.62
N VAL A 230 1.81 5.91 -0.92
CA VAL A 230 2.43 4.61 -1.20
C VAL A 230 3.47 4.75 -2.31
N ASP A 231 3.08 5.32 -3.46
CA ASP A 231 3.98 5.54 -4.60
C ASP A 231 5.18 6.43 -4.20
N GLN A 232 4.93 7.50 -3.45
CA GLN A 232 5.99 8.38 -2.95
C GLN A 232 6.98 7.62 -2.07
N VAL A 233 6.48 6.85 -1.10
CA VAL A 233 7.31 6.16 -0.11
C VAL A 233 8.15 5.08 -0.77
N VAL A 234 7.52 4.17 -1.54
CA VAL A 234 8.21 3.08 -2.23
C VAL A 234 9.33 3.63 -3.12
N ASN A 235 9.07 4.68 -3.90
CA ASN A 235 10.09 5.28 -4.76
C ASN A 235 11.20 6.01 -3.99
N SER A 236 10.95 6.41 -2.74
CA SER A 236 11.92 7.16 -1.92
C SER A 236 12.84 6.27 -1.09
N VAL A 237 12.35 5.12 -0.62
CA VAL A 237 13.10 4.24 0.30
C VAL A 237 13.54 2.93 -0.35
N THR A 238 13.00 2.57 -1.51
CA THR A 238 13.37 1.35 -2.23
C THR A 238 14.06 1.64 -3.56
N THR A 239 14.82 0.67 -4.06
CA THR A 239 15.36 0.70 -5.43
C THR A 239 15.15 -0.65 -6.11
N PRO A 240 15.13 -0.71 -7.46
CA PRO A 240 14.98 -1.98 -8.17
C PRO A 240 16.08 -3.02 -7.89
N GLN A 241 17.24 -2.59 -7.39
CA GLN A 241 18.37 -3.46 -7.08
C GLN A 241 18.29 -4.07 -5.67
N MET A 242 17.45 -3.52 -4.80
CA MET A 242 17.24 -4.08 -3.47
C MET A 242 16.57 -5.44 -3.58
N LYS A 243 17.04 -6.37 -2.75
CA LYS A 243 16.37 -7.65 -2.53
C LYS A 243 15.09 -7.41 -1.73
N ASP A 244 14.17 -8.37 -1.76
CA ASP A 244 12.86 -8.19 -1.14
C ASP A 244 12.94 -7.90 0.37
N TYR A 245 13.83 -8.59 1.10
CA TYR A 245 14.04 -8.31 2.54
C TYR A 245 14.63 -6.91 2.80
N GLU A 246 15.39 -6.34 1.86
CA GLU A 246 15.95 -4.99 1.98
C GLU A 246 14.87 -3.93 1.74
N LYS A 247 13.97 -4.19 0.79
CA LYS A 247 12.80 -3.33 0.55
C LYS A 247 11.84 -3.40 1.73
N GLU A 248 11.55 -4.60 2.22
CA GLU A 248 10.71 -4.82 3.38
C GLU A 248 11.23 -4.06 4.60
N LEU A 249 12.52 -4.21 4.92
CA LEU A 249 13.15 -3.48 6.02
C LEU A 249 13.02 -1.96 5.84
N ALA A 250 13.31 -1.44 4.64
CA ALA A 250 13.21 0.00 4.38
C ALA A 250 11.78 0.55 4.51
N LEU A 251 10.77 -0.24 4.11
CA LEU A 251 9.35 0.14 4.21
C LEU A 251 8.82 0.01 5.64
N HIS A 252 9.22 -1.04 6.35
CA HIS A 252 8.98 -1.23 7.78
C HIS A 252 9.52 -0.04 8.59
N ASP A 253 10.80 0.29 8.40
CA ASP A 253 11.45 1.39 9.10
C ASP A 253 10.79 2.72 8.77
N TYR A 254 10.29 2.91 7.55
CA TYR A 254 9.52 4.08 7.18
C TYR A 254 8.23 4.17 8.01
N VAL A 255 7.44 3.10 8.07
CA VAL A 255 6.16 3.06 8.80
C VAL A 255 6.37 3.40 10.27
N VAL A 256 7.30 2.70 10.93
CA VAL A 256 7.59 2.92 12.37
C VAL A 256 8.08 4.33 12.63
N ASN A 257 9.06 4.84 11.87
CA ASN A 257 9.63 6.17 12.12
C ASN A 257 8.69 7.34 11.79
N ASN A 258 7.65 7.13 10.98
CA ASN A 258 6.78 8.20 10.49
C ASN A 258 5.37 8.21 11.10
N THR A 259 5.13 7.34 12.07
CA THR A 259 3.81 7.18 12.70
C THR A 259 3.90 7.40 14.21
N GLU A 260 2.75 7.57 14.85
CA GLU A 260 2.57 7.55 16.30
C GLU A 260 1.43 6.61 16.60
N TYR A 261 1.62 5.75 17.61
CA TYR A 261 0.52 4.92 18.06
C TYR A 261 -0.61 5.78 18.65
N ASP A 262 -1.83 5.58 18.18
CA ASP A 262 -3.00 6.34 18.61
C ASP A 262 -3.46 5.91 20.00
N GLN A 263 -2.95 6.61 21.01
CA GLN A 263 -3.26 6.36 22.42
C GLN A 263 -4.74 6.60 22.77
N ARG A 264 -5.56 7.20 21.88
CA ARG A 264 -7.01 7.36 22.13
C ARG A 264 -7.75 6.02 22.22
N ALA A 265 -7.08 4.92 21.87
CA ALA A 265 -7.61 3.57 22.03
C ALA A 265 -8.02 3.29 23.48
N VAL A 266 -7.31 3.90 24.44
CA VAL A 266 -7.57 3.73 25.88
C VAL A 266 -8.64 4.68 26.42
N THR A 267 -8.85 5.83 25.78
CA THR A 267 -9.79 6.88 26.25
C THR A 267 -11.18 6.81 25.59
N GLY A 268 -11.31 6.06 24.50
CA GLY A 268 -12.45 6.14 23.60
C GLY A 268 -12.37 7.35 22.66
N ASN A 269 -13.16 7.35 21.58
CA ASN A 269 -13.17 8.31 20.46
C ASN A 269 -12.04 8.13 19.43
N MET A 270 -11.79 6.88 19.03
CA MET A 270 -10.86 6.59 17.94
C MET A 270 -11.43 7.11 16.60
N PRO A 271 -10.68 7.93 15.84
CA PRO A 271 -11.05 8.25 14.47
C PRO A 271 -10.99 7.01 13.58
N ASN A 272 -11.94 6.83 12.67
CA ASN A 272 -11.95 5.67 11.78
C ASN A 272 -10.68 5.58 10.93
N ASP A 273 -10.11 6.73 10.54
CA ASP A 273 -8.84 6.81 9.82
C ASP A 273 -7.69 6.09 10.54
N SER A 274 -7.69 6.06 11.88
CA SER A 274 -6.64 5.42 12.70
C SER A 274 -6.58 3.90 12.51
N TYR A 275 -7.63 3.28 11.94
CA TYR A 275 -7.68 1.85 11.63
C TYR A 275 -7.24 1.52 10.19
N THR A 276 -6.74 2.52 9.43
CA THR A 276 -6.45 2.42 7.99
C THR A 276 -5.04 2.91 7.68
N ALA A 277 -4.53 2.60 6.49
CA ALA A 277 -3.27 3.17 6.01
C ALA A 277 -3.32 4.69 5.85
N TYR A 278 -4.51 5.31 5.75
CA TYR A 278 -4.63 6.77 5.79
C TYR A 278 -4.12 7.33 7.12
N GLY A 279 -4.43 6.64 8.23
CA GLY A 279 -3.92 6.95 9.57
C GLY A 279 -2.39 7.01 9.61
N VAL A 280 -1.73 5.98 9.08
CA VAL A 280 -0.26 5.86 9.06
C VAL A 280 0.38 6.83 8.06
N LEU A 281 -0.02 6.73 6.79
CA LEU A 281 0.69 7.35 5.68
C LEU A 281 0.40 8.85 5.55
N VAL A 282 -0.82 9.27 5.91
CA VAL A 282 -1.28 10.67 5.75
C VAL A 282 -1.37 11.38 7.09
N ASN A 283 -2.12 10.83 8.05
CA ASN A 283 -2.33 11.47 9.36
C ASN A 283 -1.14 11.29 10.31
N LYS A 284 -0.27 10.30 10.07
CA LYS A 284 0.86 9.90 10.93
C LYS A 284 0.47 9.46 12.34
N THR A 285 -0.74 8.96 12.49
CA THR A 285 -1.27 8.46 13.77
C THR A 285 -2.28 7.35 13.50
N ALA A 286 -2.05 6.17 14.06
CA ALA A 286 -2.86 4.98 13.81
C ALA A 286 -2.78 3.96 14.96
N VAL A 287 -3.68 2.98 14.96
CA VAL A 287 -3.58 1.76 15.78
C VAL A 287 -3.11 0.57 14.94
N CYS A 288 -2.96 -0.59 15.57
CA CYS A 288 -2.39 -1.80 14.95
C CYS A 288 -2.94 -2.16 13.56
N GLN A 289 -4.26 -2.06 13.35
CA GLN A 289 -4.86 -2.31 12.04
C GLN A 289 -4.35 -1.34 10.96
N GLY A 290 -4.18 -0.05 11.28
CA GLY A 290 -3.66 0.92 10.33
C GLY A 290 -2.20 0.68 9.97
N TYR A 291 -1.37 0.29 10.94
CA TYR A 291 0.02 -0.14 10.70
C TYR A 291 0.06 -1.33 9.75
N ALA A 292 -0.77 -2.35 10.02
CA ALA A 292 -0.83 -3.54 9.19
C ALA A 292 -1.34 -3.27 7.77
N ASP A 293 -2.32 -2.38 7.60
CA ASP A 293 -2.84 -1.98 6.28
C ASP A 293 -1.80 -1.18 5.49
N ALA A 294 -1.06 -0.28 6.16
CA ALA A 294 0.00 0.48 5.51
C ALA A 294 1.14 -0.44 5.03
N MET A 295 1.56 -1.41 5.85
CA MET A 295 2.55 -2.41 5.45
C MET A 295 2.06 -3.24 4.27
N ASP A 296 0.81 -3.72 4.29
CA ASP A 296 0.22 -4.47 3.18
C ASP A 296 0.27 -3.70 1.86
N ARG A 297 -0.18 -2.44 1.87
CA ARG A 297 -0.20 -1.57 0.67
C ARG A 297 1.20 -1.22 0.16
N LEU A 298 2.14 -0.91 1.06
CA LEU A 298 3.52 -0.59 0.72
C LEU A 298 4.26 -1.80 0.13
N LEU A 299 4.12 -2.98 0.75
CA LEU A 299 4.75 -4.22 0.29
C LEU A 299 4.14 -4.69 -1.03
N ALA A 300 2.82 -4.61 -1.19
CA ALA A 300 2.15 -4.92 -2.45
C ALA A 300 2.67 -4.02 -3.60
N ALA A 301 2.82 -2.72 -3.35
CA ALA A 301 3.41 -1.79 -4.32
C ALA A 301 4.90 -2.07 -4.62
N ALA A 302 5.61 -2.73 -3.71
CA ALA A 302 6.98 -3.21 -3.88
C ALA A 302 7.09 -4.62 -4.49
N ASP A 303 5.97 -5.22 -4.90
CA ASP A 303 5.86 -6.58 -5.47
C ASP A 303 6.21 -7.68 -4.46
N ILE A 304 5.89 -7.46 -3.18
CA ILE A 304 6.10 -8.39 -2.06
C ILE A 304 4.74 -8.84 -1.54
N GLU A 305 4.52 -10.15 -1.51
CA GLU A 305 3.28 -10.75 -0.99
C GLU A 305 3.22 -10.54 0.53
N CYS A 306 2.17 -9.85 0.97
CA CYS A 306 1.84 -9.58 2.35
C CYS A 306 0.39 -10.02 2.64
N LYS A 307 0.11 -10.36 3.89
CA LYS A 307 -1.22 -10.69 4.39
C LYS A 307 -1.40 -10.07 5.76
N MET A 308 -2.46 -9.31 5.95
CA MET A 308 -2.87 -8.89 7.28
C MET A 308 -3.39 -10.10 8.08
N VAL A 309 -2.94 -10.23 9.32
CA VAL A 309 -3.42 -11.20 10.30
C VAL A 309 -4.29 -10.50 11.32
N ILE A 310 -5.44 -11.10 11.63
CA ILE A 310 -6.34 -10.64 12.71
C ILE A 310 -6.29 -11.66 13.84
N GLY A 311 -6.06 -11.18 15.06
CA GLY A 311 -5.94 -12.02 16.24
C GLY A 311 -6.01 -11.22 17.54
N GLN A 312 -5.27 -11.70 18.54
CA GLN A 312 -5.10 -11.03 19.82
C GLN A 312 -3.61 -10.89 20.15
N GLY A 313 -3.27 -9.81 20.86
CA GLY A 313 -1.94 -9.58 21.41
C GLY A 313 -2.04 -9.32 22.92
N ASN A 314 -1.09 -9.82 23.70
CA ASN A 314 -0.94 -9.54 25.12
C ASN A 314 0.07 -8.42 25.32
N ASP A 315 -0.41 -7.22 25.68
CA ASP A 315 0.40 -6.01 25.86
C ASP A 315 1.05 -5.88 27.26
N GLY A 316 1.00 -6.95 28.05
CA GLY A 316 1.45 -6.99 29.44
C GLY A 316 0.35 -6.71 30.46
N ASP A 317 -0.69 -5.96 30.10
CA ASP A 317 -1.87 -5.71 30.94
C ASP A 317 -3.03 -6.68 30.63
N GLY A 318 -3.15 -7.12 29.39
CA GLY A 318 -4.10 -8.15 29.01
C GLY A 318 -4.14 -8.46 27.51
N TRP A 319 -5.02 -9.40 27.14
CA TRP A 319 -5.25 -9.73 25.74
C TRP A 319 -6.20 -8.72 25.10
N ILE A 320 -5.73 -8.07 24.03
CA ILE A 320 -6.49 -7.11 23.24
C ILE A 320 -6.60 -7.59 21.79
N SER A 321 -7.65 -7.15 21.08
CA SER A 321 -7.74 -7.36 19.63
C SER A 321 -6.52 -6.70 18.96
N HIS A 322 -5.87 -7.45 18.07
CA HIS A 322 -4.64 -7.00 17.44
C HIS A 322 -4.59 -7.39 15.96
N ALA A 323 -3.80 -6.65 15.20
CA ALA A 323 -3.58 -6.90 13.78
C ALA A 323 -2.12 -6.62 13.41
N TRP A 324 -1.55 -7.53 12.61
CA TRP A 324 -0.15 -7.48 12.16
C TRP A 324 -0.07 -8.10 10.76
N ASN A 325 1.13 -8.43 10.26
CA ASN A 325 1.32 -8.96 8.92
C ASN A 325 2.07 -10.30 8.90
N ILE A 326 1.80 -11.10 7.87
CA ILE A 326 2.68 -12.16 7.38
C ILE A 326 3.23 -11.74 6.03
N VAL A 327 4.55 -11.78 5.88
CA VAL A 327 5.26 -11.38 4.67
C VAL A 327 5.96 -12.60 4.06
N LYS A 328 5.96 -12.67 2.73
CA LYS A 328 6.64 -13.73 1.99
C LYS A 328 7.92 -13.22 1.34
N ILE A 329 9.04 -13.75 1.78
CA ILE A 329 10.37 -13.44 1.25
C ILE A 329 11.00 -14.72 0.70
N GLN A 330 11.37 -14.71 -0.59
CA GLN A 330 12.05 -15.83 -1.25
C GLN A 330 11.35 -17.20 -1.03
N GLY A 331 10.01 -17.19 -1.05
CA GLY A 331 9.18 -18.38 -0.91
C GLY A 331 8.95 -18.88 0.52
N GLN A 332 9.50 -18.19 1.53
CA GLN A 332 9.25 -18.46 2.94
C GLN A 332 8.34 -17.39 3.53
N TYR A 333 7.52 -17.77 4.51
CA TYR A 333 6.62 -16.86 5.23
C TYR A 333 7.20 -16.49 6.59
N TYR A 334 7.00 -15.23 6.97
CA TYR A 334 7.50 -14.64 8.20
C TYR A 334 6.42 -13.78 8.84
N GLN A 335 6.38 -13.79 10.17
CA GLN A 335 5.54 -12.89 10.95
C GLN A 335 6.24 -11.53 11.10
N VAL A 336 5.49 -10.45 10.94
CA VAL A 336 5.96 -9.07 11.04
C VAL A 336 4.93 -8.24 11.80
N ASP A 337 5.34 -7.59 12.89
CA ASP A 337 4.50 -6.66 13.63
C ASP A 337 5.15 -5.28 13.76
N SER A 338 4.86 -4.42 12.78
CA SER A 338 5.33 -3.04 12.77
C SER A 338 4.75 -2.16 13.89
N THR A 339 3.65 -2.59 14.54
CA THR A 339 3.10 -1.86 15.68
C THR A 339 3.94 -2.09 16.92
N TRP A 340 4.30 -3.34 17.18
CA TRP A 340 5.09 -3.69 18.36
C TRP A 340 6.60 -3.47 18.15
N ASP A 341 7.01 -3.17 16.91
CA ASP A 341 8.31 -2.59 16.59
C ASP A 341 8.34 -1.03 16.67
N ASP A 342 7.22 -0.38 17.04
CA ASP A 342 7.11 1.04 17.43
C ASP A 342 6.93 1.19 18.96
N PRO A 343 7.98 0.98 19.78
CA PRO A 343 7.83 0.92 21.22
C PRO A 343 7.48 2.27 21.83
N VAL A 344 6.48 2.27 22.70
CA VAL A 344 6.17 3.40 23.57
C VAL A 344 7.20 3.46 24.69
N THR A 345 8.09 4.45 24.62
CA THR A 345 9.13 4.63 25.65
C THR A 345 8.59 5.34 26.88
N ASN A 346 9.29 5.14 28.02
CA ASN A 346 8.96 5.77 29.29
C ASN A 346 8.94 7.31 29.27
N ASP A 347 9.61 7.94 28.31
CA ASP A 347 9.66 9.40 28.13
C ASP A 347 8.86 9.88 26.90
N GLY A 348 8.15 8.98 26.21
CA GLY A 348 7.37 9.29 25.00
C GLY A 348 8.21 9.56 23.76
N SER A 349 9.52 9.30 23.78
CA SER A 349 10.35 9.40 22.59
C SER A 349 10.12 8.25 21.61
N LYS A 350 10.17 8.58 20.32
CA LYS A 350 10.06 7.60 19.24
C LYS A 350 11.35 6.81 19.10
N LEU A 351 11.21 5.49 19.01
CA LEU A 351 12.30 4.57 18.71
C LEU A 351 11.84 3.60 17.62
N LEU A 352 12.80 3.02 16.93
CA LEU A 352 12.60 1.91 16.00
C LEU A 352 13.14 0.64 16.66
N SER A 353 12.33 -0.41 16.68
CA SER A 353 12.75 -1.77 17.01
C SER A 353 12.62 -2.68 15.80
N HIS A 354 13.19 -3.87 15.89
CA HIS A 354 13.06 -4.95 14.89
C HIS A 354 12.88 -6.30 15.59
N SER A 355 12.30 -6.27 16.78
CA SER A 355 12.09 -7.45 17.63
C SER A 355 11.02 -8.36 17.04
N TYR A 356 10.06 -7.78 16.31
CA TYR A 356 8.99 -8.47 15.61
C TYR A 356 9.22 -8.56 14.10
N PHE A 357 10.41 -8.17 13.62
CA PHE A 357 10.76 -8.22 12.21
C PHE A 357 11.18 -9.63 11.76
N ASN A 358 10.36 -10.22 10.89
CA ASN A 358 10.57 -11.53 10.26
C ASN A 358 10.83 -12.67 11.24
N ILE A 359 9.90 -12.86 12.17
CA ILE A 359 9.96 -13.91 13.19
C ILE A 359 9.07 -15.12 12.84
N THR A 360 9.26 -16.21 13.56
CA THR A 360 8.47 -17.45 13.39
C THR A 360 7.15 -17.40 14.15
N ASP A 361 6.23 -18.30 13.78
CA ASP A 361 5.00 -18.56 14.53
C ASP A 361 5.29 -18.89 16.00
N SER A 362 6.35 -19.65 16.28
CA SER A 362 6.72 -20.00 17.66
C SER A 362 7.23 -18.80 18.46
N GLN A 363 7.80 -17.79 17.80
CA GLN A 363 8.30 -16.59 18.47
C GLN A 363 7.16 -15.62 18.74
N ILE A 364 6.32 -15.33 17.74
CA ILE A 364 5.21 -14.39 17.90
C ILE A 364 4.13 -14.96 18.83
N ALA A 365 3.92 -16.28 18.86
CA ALA A 365 2.94 -16.94 19.73
C ALA A 365 3.25 -16.86 21.24
N LYS A 366 4.37 -16.23 21.64
CA LYS A 366 4.65 -15.94 23.06
C LYS A 366 3.65 -14.95 23.65
N ASN A 367 3.17 -14.02 22.82
CA ASN A 367 2.28 -12.93 23.21
C ASN A 367 1.21 -12.63 22.15
N HIS A 368 1.12 -13.44 21.07
CA HIS A 368 0.07 -13.34 20.06
C HIS A 368 -0.74 -14.63 19.91
N GLU A 369 -2.02 -14.50 19.60
CA GLU A 369 -2.93 -15.61 19.30
C GLU A 369 -3.72 -15.32 18.02
N TRP A 370 -3.78 -16.30 17.11
CA TRP A 370 -4.57 -16.24 15.88
C TRP A 370 -5.02 -17.64 15.45
N ASP A 371 -6.02 -17.71 14.58
CA ASP A 371 -6.41 -18.97 13.95
C ASP A 371 -5.39 -19.34 12.86
N LYS A 372 -4.48 -20.24 13.18
CA LYS A 372 -3.44 -20.71 12.25
C LYS A 372 -3.99 -21.33 10.98
N SER A 373 -5.22 -21.85 10.98
CA SER A 373 -5.80 -22.49 9.79
C SER A 373 -6.13 -21.51 8.67
N ASP A 374 -6.21 -20.21 8.98
CA ASP A 374 -6.48 -19.14 8.02
C ASP A 374 -5.21 -18.61 7.31
N TYR A 375 -4.01 -18.98 7.76
CA TYR A 375 -2.75 -18.36 7.34
C TYR A 375 -1.64 -19.37 7.04
N PRO A 376 -0.65 -19.02 6.19
CA PRO A 376 0.51 -19.88 5.97
C PRO A 376 1.40 -19.97 7.22
N GLU A 377 2.05 -21.12 7.41
CA GLU A 377 2.98 -21.33 8.52
C GLU A 377 4.27 -20.51 8.35
N CYS A 378 4.72 -19.86 9.42
CA CYS A 378 5.96 -19.09 9.44
C CYS A 378 7.03 -19.82 10.28
N ASN A 379 7.86 -20.64 9.63
CA ASN A 379 8.88 -21.46 10.31
C ASN A 379 10.33 -21.02 10.02
N SER A 380 10.54 -20.11 9.07
CA SER A 380 11.89 -19.66 8.70
C SER A 380 12.40 -18.53 9.61
N THR A 381 13.72 -18.45 9.75
CA THR A 381 14.42 -17.35 10.42
C THR A 381 15.47 -16.70 9.53
N ASP A 382 15.55 -17.08 8.24
CA ASP A 382 16.64 -16.70 7.34
C ASP A 382 16.75 -15.19 7.13
N TYR A 383 15.61 -14.50 7.14
CA TYR A 383 15.52 -13.04 7.02
C TYR A 383 15.05 -12.35 8.29
N SER A 384 15.12 -13.03 9.45
CA SER A 384 14.97 -12.36 10.75
C SER A 384 16.05 -11.28 10.89
N PHE A 385 15.73 -10.18 11.58
CA PHE A 385 16.61 -9.01 11.64
C PHE A 385 18.06 -9.34 12.04
N SER A 386 18.23 -10.20 13.05
CA SER A 386 19.55 -10.65 13.54
C SER A 386 20.42 -11.36 12.50
N LYS A 387 19.83 -11.88 11.41
CA LYS A 387 20.55 -12.57 10.33
C LYS A 387 20.82 -11.70 9.11
N LEU A 388 20.28 -10.48 9.05
CA LEU A 388 20.48 -9.58 7.91
C LEU A 388 21.89 -8.97 7.85
N GLY A 389 22.67 -9.07 8.93
CA GLY A 389 23.98 -8.42 9.03
C GLY A 389 23.87 -6.89 9.09
N VAL A 390 22.70 -6.37 9.44
CA VAL A 390 22.43 -4.95 9.63
C VAL A 390 22.57 -4.62 11.11
N THR A 391 23.32 -3.57 11.43
CA THR A 391 23.41 -3.08 12.81
C THR A 391 22.21 -2.20 13.12
N GLU A 392 21.48 -2.54 14.18
CA GLU A 392 20.38 -1.73 14.70
C GLU A 392 20.88 -0.36 15.16
N LYS A 393 20.09 0.69 14.88
CA LYS A 393 20.45 2.08 15.20
C LYS A 393 19.42 2.71 16.12
N ASP A 394 19.89 3.57 17.01
CA ASP A 394 19.03 4.41 17.84
C ASP A 394 18.51 5.64 17.09
N LYS A 395 17.61 6.40 17.72
CA LYS A 395 17.06 7.66 17.18
C LYS A 395 18.09 8.75 16.87
N TYR A 396 19.33 8.61 17.35
CA TYR A 396 20.44 9.51 17.06
C TYR A 396 21.37 8.99 15.95
N GLY A 397 21.05 7.82 15.37
CA GLY A 397 21.85 7.16 14.34
C GLY A 397 23.04 6.36 14.88
N ASN A 398 23.19 6.22 16.20
CA ASN A 398 24.26 5.40 16.77
C ASN A 398 23.89 3.93 16.72
N ASP A 399 24.90 3.09 16.55
CA ASP A 399 24.75 1.64 16.65
C ASP A 399 24.33 1.25 18.08
N ILE A 400 23.28 0.42 18.18
CA ILE A 400 22.85 -0.18 19.44
C ILE A 400 23.81 -1.33 19.77
N LYS A 401 24.51 -1.21 20.90
CA LYS A 401 25.46 -2.25 21.32
C LYS A 401 24.71 -3.42 21.94
N VAL A 402 24.72 -4.58 21.29
CA VAL A 402 24.18 -5.83 21.86
C VAL A 402 25.22 -6.47 22.80
N VAL A 403 24.78 -6.90 23.98
CA VAL A 403 25.59 -7.61 25.00
C VAL A 403 24.78 -8.74 25.63
N ASP A 404 25.42 -9.85 25.98
CA ASP A 404 24.77 -11.03 26.58
C ASP A 404 25.38 -11.45 27.94
N ASN A 405 26.41 -10.74 28.40
CA ASN A 405 27.10 -11.00 29.64
C ASN A 405 27.51 -9.70 30.35
N TYR A 406 27.71 -9.79 31.67
CA TYR A 406 27.98 -8.62 32.51
C TYR A 406 29.30 -7.92 32.19
N ASN A 407 30.33 -8.67 31.78
CA ASN A 407 31.63 -8.08 31.46
C ASN A 407 31.53 -7.17 30.24
N ASP A 408 30.86 -7.62 29.17
CA ASP A 408 30.69 -6.84 27.95
C ASP A 408 29.76 -5.64 28.18
N PHE A 409 28.70 -5.83 28.96
CA PHE A 409 27.85 -4.75 29.44
C PHE A 409 28.65 -3.65 30.16
N TYR A 410 29.44 -4.02 31.18
CA TYR A 410 30.21 -3.08 31.97
C TYR A 410 31.27 -2.37 31.12
N ASN A 411 31.96 -3.11 30.25
CA ASN A 411 32.97 -2.54 29.35
C ASN A 411 32.36 -1.58 28.33
N ALA A 412 31.18 -1.88 27.79
CA ALA A 412 30.47 -1.01 26.87
C ALA A 412 30.08 0.33 27.55
N LEU A 413 29.49 0.27 28.76
CA LEU A 413 29.17 1.47 29.55
C LEU A 413 30.43 2.26 29.92
N LYS A 414 31.49 1.58 30.35
CA LYS A 414 32.77 2.21 30.68
C LYS A 414 33.35 2.95 29.48
N ASN A 415 33.38 2.31 28.32
CA ASN A 415 33.91 2.91 27.10
C ASN A 415 33.07 4.12 26.66
N TYR A 416 31.75 4.05 26.78
CA TYR A 416 30.88 5.21 26.59
C TYR A 416 31.29 6.39 27.48
N VAL A 417 31.35 6.20 28.81
CA VAL A 417 31.70 7.26 29.77
C VAL A 417 33.07 7.86 29.49
N ILE A 418 34.09 7.02 29.27
CA ILE A 418 35.46 7.48 28.99
C ILE A 418 35.54 8.24 27.67
N SER A 419 34.80 7.79 26.65
CA SER A 419 34.76 8.46 25.35
C SER A 419 34.03 9.81 25.37
N GLN A 420 33.30 10.11 26.45
CA GLN A 420 32.47 11.31 26.60
C GLN A 420 31.53 11.56 25.41
N ARG A 421 31.01 10.48 24.81
CA ARG A 421 30.01 10.58 23.73
C ARG A 421 28.71 11.20 24.26
N GLN A 422 28.00 11.91 23.38
CA GLN A 422 26.74 12.56 23.72
C GLN A 422 25.64 11.54 24.06
N SER A 423 25.54 10.47 23.27
CA SER A 423 24.58 9.39 23.49
C SER A 423 25.19 8.01 23.27
N PHE A 424 24.55 6.99 23.86
CA PHE A 424 24.91 5.59 23.71
C PHE A 424 23.72 4.69 23.99
N SER A 425 23.53 3.70 23.12
CA SER A 425 22.44 2.74 23.22
C SER A 425 22.98 1.32 23.38
N ILE A 426 22.35 0.54 24.25
CA ILE A 426 22.76 -0.81 24.61
C ILE A 426 21.54 -1.72 24.74
N LYS A 427 21.57 -2.88 24.06
CA LYS A 427 20.58 -3.96 24.16
C LYS A 427 21.18 -5.09 24.98
N ILE A 428 20.61 -5.35 26.15
CA ILE A 428 21.12 -6.30 27.14
C ILE A 428 20.28 -7.57 27.08
N LEU A 429 20.82 -8.61 26.47
CA LEU A 429 20.19 -9.94 26.42
C LEU A 429 20.22 -10.58 27.82
N ASN A 430 19.19 -11.37 28.14
CA ASN A 430 19.04 -12.03 29.45
C ASN A 430 19.11 -11.04 30.63
N TYR A 431 18.38 -9.92 30.52
CA TYR A 431 18.46 -8.84 31.49
C TYR A 431 18.06 -9.31 32.91
N ASN A 432 18.84 -8.87 33.90
CA ASN A 432 18.56 -9.04 35.33
C ASN A 432 18.97 -7.76 36.06
N SER A 433 17.99 -7.08 36.64
CA SER A 433 18.16 -5.80 37.34
C SER A 433 19.13 -5.85 38.52
N THR A 434 19.46 -7.03 39.06
CA THR A 434 20.46 -7.20 40.13
C THR A 434 21.86 -6.82 39.64
N ASN A 435 22.22 -7.29 38.44
CA ASN A 435 23.56 -7.12 37.86
C ASN A 435 23.59 -5.95 36.87
N TYR A 436 22.59 -5.90 35.97
CA TYR A 436 22.56 -5.01 34.81
C TYR A 436 21.89 -3.65 35.08
N ASN A 437 21.72 -3.25 36.35
CA ASN A 437 21.14 -1.95 36.69
C ASN A 437 21.98 -0.80 36.08
N VAL A 438 21.49 -0.22 34.98
CA VAL A 438 22.22 0.80 34.22
C VAL A 438 22.51 2.05 35.06
N PRO A 439 21.53 2.66 35.77
CA PRO A 439 21.82 3.82 36.63
C PRO A 439 22.90 3.56 37.68
N LYS A 440 22.86 2.41 38.36
CA LYS A 440 23.83 2.02 39.39
C LYS A 440 25.24 1.84 38.80
N ASN A 441 25.36 1.09 37.72
CA ASN A 441 26.65 0.83 37.08
C ASN A 441 27.24 2.10 36.46
N LEU A 442 26.40 2.94 35.82
CA LEU A 442 26.80 4.23 35.29
C LEU A 442 27.35 5.14 36.40
N LYS A 443 26.64 5.26 37.52
CA LYS A 443 27.08 6.01 38.71
C LYS A 443 28.43 5.53 39.24
N GLN A 444 28.63 4.21 39.33
CA GLN A 444 29.90 3.64 39.79
C GLN A 444 31.06 3.97 38.84
N ILE A 445 30.84 3.91 37.53
CA ILE A 445 31.85 4.20 36.51
C ILE A 445 32.22 5.69 36.53
N VAL A 446 31.24 6.61 36.52
CA VAL A 446 31.52 8.06 36.53
C VAL A 446 32.31 8.48 37.77
N THR A 447 31.98 7.92 38.94
CA THR A 447 32.75 8.16 40.18
C THR A 447 34.16 7.58 40.08
N LYS A 448 34.31 6.36 39.57
CA LYS A 448 35.62 5.69 39.45
C LYS A 448 36.59 6.44 38.53
N TYR A 449 36.11 7.04 37.45
CA TYR A 449 36.94 7.75 36.48
C TYR A 449 36.91 9.28 36.61
N ASN A 450 36.15 9.82 37.59
CA ASN A 450 36.01 11.25 37.84
C ASN A 450 35.47 12.03 36.61
N ILE A 451 34.50 11.46 35.90
CA ILE A 451 33.86 12.02 34.70
C ILE A 451 32.38 12.27 35.00
N TYR A 452 32.07 13.42 35.58
CA TYR A 452 30.72 13.78 35.98
C TYR A 452 29.88 14.31 34.80
N GLY A 453 28.57 14.17 34.92
CA GLY A 453 27.57 14.67 33.98
C GLY A 453 26.19 14.24 34.44
N ASP A 454 25.17 14.96 33.96
CA ASP A 454 23.79 14.54 34.09
C ASP A 454 23.45 13.60 32.93
N TYR A 455 22.75 12.51 33.23
CA TYR A 455 22.42 11.48 32.24
C TYR A 455 20.92 11.21 32.27
N ASN A 456 20.28 11.34 31.12
CA ASN A 456 18.91 10.91 30.90
C ASN A 456 18.90 9.49 30.34
N LEU A 457 17.97 8.68 30.82
CA LEU A 457 17.82 7.28 30.41
C LEU A 457 16.41 7.06 29.87
N THR A 458 16.34 6.62 28.62
CA THR A 458 15.15 6.07 27.98
C THR A 458 15.32 4.56 27.90
N TYR A 459 14.27 3.78 28.15
CA TYR A 459 14.33 2.33 27.98
C TYR A 459 13.01 1.71 27.55
N TYR A 460 13.09 0.52 26.98
CA TYR A 460 11.97 -0.36 26.66
C TYR A 460 12.38 -1.84 26.75
N SER A 461 11.41 -2.71 26.98
CA SER A 461 11.59 -4.17 27.04
C SER A 461 11.31 -4.80 25.67
N ASP A 462 12.18 -5.69 25.21
CA ASP A 462 11.97 -6.53 24.05
C ASP A 462 11.45 -7.90 24.53
N GLU A 463 10.16 -8.13 24.34
CA GLU A 463 9.48 -9.33 24.85
C GLU A 463 9.83 -10.60 24.06
N ILE A 464 10.23 -10.47 22.79
CA ILE A 464 10.59 -11.61 21.95
C ILE A 464 11.93 -12.18 22.39
N SER A 465 12.92 -11.33 22.64
CA SER A 465 14.25 -11.76 23.09
C SER A 465 14.42 -11.78 24.61
N GLY A 466 13.50 -11.17 25.37
CA GLY A 466 13.63 -10.95 26.81
C GLY A 466 14.75 -9.97 27.17
N ALA A 467 15.11 -9.08 26.23
CA ALA A 467 16.16 -8.10 26.41
C ALA A 467 15.61 -6.77 26.93
N GLU A 468 16.48 -5.99 27.55
CA GLU A 468 16.19 -4.58 27.85
C GLU A 468 17.08 -3.68 26.99
N VAL A 469 16.47 -2.67 26.39
CA VAL A 469 17.17 -1.69 25.55
C VAL A 469 17.22 -0.36 26.29
N PHE A 470 18.42 0.16 26.50
CA PHE A 470 18.64 1.46 27.15
C PHE A 470 19.30 2.43 26.18
N THR A 471 18.78 3.64 26.12
CA THR A 471 19.42 4.81 25.50
C THR A 471 19.85 5.78 26.59
N ILE A 472 21.14 6.09 26.65
CA ILE A 472 21.73 7.02 27.62
C ILE A 472 22.13 8.29 26.88
N VAL A 473 21.69 9.44 27.38
CA VAL A 473 22.02 10.76 26.81
C VAL A 473 22.64 11.62 27.89
N LYS A 474 23.85 12.12 27.65
CA LYS A 474 24.51 13.10 28.52
C LYS A 474 23.87 14.47 28.26
N SER A 475 23.45 15.17 29.32
CA SER A 475 22.85 16.50 29.24
C SER A 475 23.88 17.61 29.12
#